data_AF-A0A1G8FAZ0-F1
#
_entry.id   AF-A0A1G8FAZ0-F1
#
_cell.length_a   1.000
_cell.length_b   1.000
_cell.length_c   1.000
_cell.angle_alpha   90.00
_cell.angle_beta   90.00
_cell.angle_gamma   90.00
#
_symmetry.space_group_name_H-M   'P 1'
#
loop_
_entity.id
_entity.type
_entity.pdbx_description
1 polymer ?
#
loop_
_entity_poly.entity_id
_entity_poly.type
_entity_poly.pdbx_seq_one_letter_code
_entity_poly.pdbx_strand_id
1 'polypeptide(L)'
;MGFAGKEEKIINFNQNLNEDPANIYSVFYPTVARRVVENETELQLPKTEDGQQTLIIKPLDPGIVFEKIIVDFGGYEKTYLFMDESPFTRLH
;
A
#
# COMPACT_ATOMS: atom_id res chain seq x y z
N MET A 1 -5.94 7.15 -0.14
CA MET A 1 -4.70 7.39 0.61
C MET A 1 -3.92 8.54 0.00
N GLY A 2 -3.19 9.30 0.81
CA GLY A 2 -2.39 10.43 0.34
C GLY A 2 -1.64 11.09 1.48
N PHE A 3 -0.63 11.89 1.16
CA PHE A 3 0.03 12.73 2.16
C PHE A 3 -0.85 13.92 2.53
N ALA A 4 -0.84 14.31 3.81
CA ALA A 4 -1.56 15.48 4.29
C ALA A 4 -1.19 16.73 3.48
N GLY A 5 -2.19 17.49 3.02
CA GLY A 5 -1.98 18.68 2.17
C GLY A 5 -1.84 18.38 0.67
N LYS A 6 -1.99 17.11 0.25
CA LYS A 6 -2.08 16.69 -1.16
C LYS A 6 -3.37 15.93 -1.44
N GLU A 7 -3.62 15.71 -2.72
CA GLU A 7 -4.79 14.96 -3.19
C GLU A 7 -4.72 13.49 -2.75
N GLU A 8 -5.85 12.97 -2.28
CA GLU A 8 -6.00 11.55 -1.91
C GLU A 8 -6.36 10.72 -3.14
N LYS A 9 -5.71 9.57 -3.32
CA LYS A 9 -6.05 8.58 -4.34
C LYS A 9 -6.96 7.49 -3.77
N ILE A 10 -8.01 7.12 -4.49
CA ILE A 10 -8.83 5.94 -4.20
C ILE A 10 -8.20 4.73 -4.90
N ILE A 11 -7.97 3.65 -4.16
CA ILE A 11 -7.36 2.42 -4.67
C ILE A 11 -8.33 1.28 -4.43
N ASN A 12 -8.75 0.63 -5.52
CA ASN A 12 -9.49 -0.62 -5.45
C ASN A 12 -8.50 -1.79 -5.58
N PHE A 13 -8.13 -2.36 -4.45
CA PHE A 13 -7.07 -3.37 -4.38
C PHE A 13 -7.52 -4.77 -4.83
N ASN A 14 -8.83 -5.06 -4.81
CA ASN A 14 -9.37 -6.40 -5.09
C ASN A 14 -10.22 -6.50 -6.37
N GLN A 15 -10.37 -5.43 -7.15
CA GLN A 15 -11.19 -5.42 -8.38
C GLN A 15 -10.89 -6.58 -9.34
N ASN A 16 -9.62 -6.97 -9.46
CA ASN A 16 -9.16 -8.02 -10.39
C ASN A 16 -9.04 -9.40 -9.72
N LEU A 17 -9.44 -9.54 -8.46
CA LEU A 17 -9.46 -10.83 -7.75
C LEU A 17 -10.79 -11.54 -8.04
N ASN A 18 -11.00 -11.93 -9.30
CA ASN A 18 -12.23 -12.56 -9.77
C ASN A 18 -11.95 -13.70 -10.76
N GLU A 19 -13.00 -14.45 -11.10
CA GLU A 19 -12.95 -15.60 -12.02
C GLU A 19 -13.03 -15.21 -13.50
N ASP A 20 -12.89 -13.92 -13.84
CA ASP A 20 -12.78 -13.51 -15.24
C ASP A 20 -11.60 -14.25 -15.90
N PRO A 21 -11.77 -14.82 -17.11
CA PRO A 21 -10.69 -15.53 -17.81
C PRO A 21 -9.38 -14.74 -17.90
N ALA A 22 -9.44 -13.40 -17.96
CA ALA A 22 -8.26 -12.54 -17.99
C ALA A 22 -7.48 -12.51 -16.67
N ASN A 23 -8.14 -12.81 -15.54
CA ASN A 23 -7.62 -12.65 -14.18
C ASN A 23 -7.40 -13.97 -13.45
N ILE A 24 -8.17 -15.02 -13.79
CA ILE A 24 -8.28 -16.24 -12.98
C ILE A 24 -6.94 -16.94 -12.73
N TYR A 25 -6.12 -17.13 -13.77
CA TYR A 25 -4.82 -17.81 -13.66
C TYR A 25 -3.63 -16.86 -13.47
N SER A 26 -3.79 -15.58 -13.82
CA SER A 26 -2.74 -14.56 -13.80
C SER A 26 -2.68 -13.80 -12.47
N VAL A 27 -3.84 -13.56 -11.85
CA VAL A 27 -3.98 -12.69 -10.65
C VAL A 27 -4.70 -13.42 -9.52
N PHE A 28 -5.84 -14.06 -9.77
CA PHE A 28 -6.70 -14.60 -8.72
C PHE A 28 -6.05 -15.77 -7.96
N TYR A 29 -5.77 -16.91 -8.63
CA TYR A 29 -5.15 -18.06 -7.96
C TYR A 29 -3.78 -17.76 -7.32
N PRO A 30 -2.85 -17.03 -7.98
CA PRO A 30 -1.58 -16.67 -7.36
C PRO A 30 -1.73 -15.80 -6.10
N THR A 31 -2.65 -14.83 -6.11
CA THR A 31 -2.83 -13.90 -4.98
C THR A 31 -3.51 -14.59 -3.80
N VAL A 32 -4.57 -15.38 -4.06
CA VAL A 32 -5.28 -16.12 -3.01
C VAL A 32 -4.35 -17.14 -2.33
N ALA A 33 -3.48 -17.81 -3.10
CA ALA A 33 -2.49 -18.73 -2.54
C ALA A 33 -1.46 -18.04 -1.62
N ARG A 34 -1.17 -16.75 -1.87
CA ARG A 34 -0.24 -15.93 -1.07
C ARG A 34 -0.90 -15.22 0.10
N ARG A 35 -2.24 -15.17 0.17
CA ARG A 35 -3.08 -14.52 1.20
C ARG A 35 -2.94 -13.01 1.36
N VAL A 36 -2.00 -12.37 0.66
CA VAL A 36 -1.74 -10.94 0.73
C VAL A 36 -1.91 -10.33 -0.65
N VAL A 37 -2.57 -9.16 -0.71
CA VAL A 37 -2.73 -8.38 -1.94
C VAL A 37 -1.77 -7.20 -1.89
N GLU A 38 -0.75 -7.21 -2.76
CA GLU A 38 0.17 -6.09 -2.95
C GLU A 38 -0.46 -5.06 -3.90
N ASN A 39 -0.47 -3.77 -3.52
CA ASN A 39 -0.87 -2.67 -4.38
C ASN A 39 0.14 -1.54 -4.28
N GLU A 40 0.49 -0.97 -5.43
CA GLU A 40 1.48 0.10 -5.55
C GLU A 40 0.80 1.35 -6.13
N THR A 41 1.13 2.53 -5.59
CA THR A 41 0.68 3.80 -6.15
C THR A 41 1.72 4.88 -5.92
N GLU A 42 1.87 5.78 -6.89
CA GLU A 42 2.72 6.96 -6.73
C GLU A 42 1.92 8.07 -6.03
N LEU A 43 2.49 8.66 -4.98
CA LEU A 43 1.90 9.79 -4.25
C LEU A 43 2.79 11.01 -4.39
N GLN A 44 2.18 12.20 -4.52
CA GLN A 44 2.93 13.44 -4.49
C GLN A 44 3.36 13.76 -3.05
N LEU A 45 4.65 14.04 -2.86
CA LEU A 45 5.20 14.44 -1.57
C LEU A 45 5.06 15.97 -1.40
N PRO A 46 4.38 16.47 -0.36
CA PRO A 46 4.36 17.91 -0.07
C PRO A 46 5.70 18.37 0.50
N LYS A 47 6.03 19.65 0.34
CA LYS A 47 7.15 20.26 1.05
C LYS A 47 6.70 20.62 2.47
N THR A 48 7.44 20.18 3.47
CA THR A 48 7.22 20.51 4.88
C THR A 48 8.46 21.19 5.44
N GLU A 49 8.29 22.14 6.37
CA GLU A 49 9.40 22.91 6.95
C GLU A 49 10.24 22.06 7.92
N ASP A 50 9.61 21.09 8.58
CA ASP A 50 10.21 20.19 9.57
C ASP A 50 10.72 18.86 8.97
N GLY A 51 10.51 18.66 7.67
CA GLY A 51 10.87 17.43 6.96
C GLY A 51 9.99 16.22 7.32
N GLN A 52 8.95 16.39 8.13
CA GLN A 52 8.03 15.31 8.50
C GLN A 52 6.86 15.23 7.52
N GLN A 53 6.32 14.02 7.35
CA GLN A 53 5.23 13.75 6.41
C GLN A 53 4.18 12.91 7.10
N THR A 54 2.90 13.24 6.89
CA THR A 54 1.78 12.46 7.43
C THR A 54 1.10 11.73 6.28
N LEU A 55 1.23 10.41 6.22
CA LEU A 55 0.49 9.55 5.29
C LEU A 55 -0.87 9.20 5.88
N ILE A 56 -1.94 9.54 5.16
CA ILE A 56 -3.32 9.26 5.57
C ILE A 56 -3.86 8.10 4.74
N ILE A 57 -4.28 7.03 5.43
CA ILE A 57 -4.92 5.85 4.83
C ILE A 57 -6.28 5.67 5.48
N LYS A 58 -7.32 5.53 4.65
CA LYS A 58 -8.70 5.38 5.09
C LYS A 58 -9.29 4.13 4.43
N PRO A 59 -9.79 3.14 5.19
CA PRO A 59 -10.60 2.08 4.62
C PRO A 59 -11.94 2.67 4.18
N LEU A 60 -12.28 2.52 2.90
CA LEU A 60 -13.57 2.98 2.37
C LEU A 60 -14.66 1.92 2.49
N ASP A 61 -14.25 0.65 2.58
CA ASP A 61 -15.13 -0.51 2.73
C ASP A 61 -14.81 -1.28 4.03
N PRO A 62 -15.82 -1.93 4.65
CA PRO A 62 -15.59 -2.77 5.81
C PRO A 62 -14.79 -4.03 5.47
N GLY A 63 -14.08 -4.58 6.46
CA GLY A 63 -13.32 -5.83 6.30
C GLY A 63 -11.92 -5.66 5.69
N ILE A 64 -11.47 -4.42 5.47
CA ILE A 64 -10.10 -4.12 5.04
C ILE A 64 -9.15 -4.27 6.24
N VAL A 65 -8.10 -5.08 6.07
CA VAL A 65 -7.02 -5.25 7.05
C VAL A 65 -5.71 -4.78 6.41
N PHE A 66 -5.05 -3.81 7.04
CA PHE A 66 -3.72 -3.35 6.61
C PHE A 66 -2.66 -4.11 7.40
N GLU A 67 -1.81 -4.85 6.69
CA GLU A 67 -0.74 -5.65 7.31
C GLU A 67 0.60 -4.91 7.32
N LYS A 68 0.96 -4.27 6.20
CA LYS A 68 2.24 -3.56 6.05
C LYS A 68 2.14 -2.41 5.05
N ILE A 69 2.90 -1.34 5.30
CA ILE A 69 3.00 -0.16 4.43
C ILE A 69 4.47 0.04 4.10
N ILE A 70 4.79 0.14 2.81
CA ILE A 70 6.12 0.48 2.32
C ILE A 70 6.06 1.86 1.70
N VAL A 71 7.00 2.73 2.08
CA VAL A 71 7.20 4.03 1.44
C VAL A 71 8.55 3.96 0.73
N ASP A 72 8.50 3.84 -0.60
CA ASP A 72 9.70 3.71 -1.43
C ASP A 72 10.10 5.04 -2.07
N PHE A 73 11.38 5.39 -1.94
CA PHE A 73 12.04 6.52 -2.60
C PHE A 73 13.22 6.06 -3.48
N GLY A 74 13.21 4.79 -3.93
CA GLY A 74 14.22 4.15 -4.77
C GLY A 74 15.12 3.15 -4.05
N GLY A 75 14.78 2.76 -2.81
CA GLY A 75 15.59 1.87 -1.97
C GLY A 75 14.90 0.55 -1.61
N TYR A 76 13.64 0.37 -1.98
CA TYR A 76 12.92 -0.88 -1.73
C TYR A 76 13.41 -2.01 -2.64
N GLU A 77 13.59 -3.19 -2.05
CA GLU A 77 13.86 -4.44 -2.75
C GLU A 77 12.69 -5.41 -2.59
N LYS A 78 12.21 -5.97 -3.72
CA LYS A 78 11.11 -6.91 -3.72
C LYS A 78 11.52 -8.21 -3.02
N THR A 79 10.98 -8.41 -1.82
CA THR A 79 11.26 -9.56 -0.94
C THR A 79 9.95 -10.15 -0.43
N TYR A 80 9.94 -11.44 -0.06
CA TYR A 80 8.71 -12.12 0.37
C TYR A 80 8.05 -11.48 1.60
N LEU A 81 8.85 -10.87 2.49
CA LEU A 81 8.38 -10.22 3.73
C LEU A 81 8.41 -8.68 3.66
N PHE A 82 8.65 -8.10 2.49
CA PHE A 82 8.69 -6.64 2.26
C PHE A 82 9.73 -5.91 3.13
N MET A 83 10.97 -6.43 3.17
CA MET A 83 12.12 -5.92 3.95
C MET A 83 11.88 -5.83 5.46
N ASP A 84 12.91 -5.52 6.23
CA ASP A 84 12.76 -5.29 7.68
C ASP A 84 12.02 -3.98 7.96
N GLU A 85 11.35 -3.90 9.12
CA GLU A 85 10.68 -2.67 9.55
C GLU A 85 11.71 -1.55 9.79
N SER A 86 11.37 -0.34 9.35
CA SER A 86 12.25 0.82 9.52
C SER A 86 12.34 1.25 11.00
N PRO A 87 13.45 1.89 11.43
CA PRO A 87 13.58 2.41 12.79
C PRO A 87 12.42 3.34 13.16
N PHE A 88 11.84 3.14 14.35
CA PHE A 88 10.70 3.91 14.83
C PHE A 88 10.87 4.35 16.28
N THR A 89 10.38 5.54 16.61
CA THR A 89 10.26 6.02 17.98
C THR A 89 8.87 6.64 18.16
N ARG A 90 8.12 6.14 19.14
CA ARG A 90 6.82 6.70 19.48
C ARG A 90 7.02 7.99 20.29
N LEU A 91 6.61 9.12 19.73
CA LEU A 91 6.53 10.37 20.49
C LEU A 91 5.39 10.24 21.52
N HIS A 92 5.68 10.60 22.78
CA HIS A 92 4.73 10.62 23.89
C HIS A 92 4.20 12.03 24.13
#